data_AF-A0A7X7MWY9-F1
#
_entry.id   AF-A0A7X7MWY9-F1
#
_cell.length_a   1.000
_cell.length_b   1.000
_cell.length_c   1.000
_cell.angle_alpha   90.00
_cell.angle_beta   90.00
_cell.angle_gamma   90.00
#
_symmetry.space_group_name_H-M   'P 1'
#
loop_
_entity.id
_entity.type
_entity.pdbx_description
1 polymer ?
#
loop_
_entity_poly.entity_id
_entity_poly.type
_entity_poly.pdbx_seq_one_letter_code
_entity_poly.pdbx_strand_id
1 'polypeptide(L)'
;MPRNQFQRMVFAFLTVVVTVHAYVFYSLYVVNGTVLMSVTGQHSVLSAIHAQGGVYMFGRMFPIWAVILVEFCIAFALENLMGSPYSFKLACKVFDPAKNHPMLFETAIICATVGLMCPAMSLIAAFLYYPYYEGFNIFTLLANWLKLVCFNFPFAYFTQLFFIQPFIRTLFKLLFRKDIQNREKEAHALEAQGKSLRPSNEQETIADIAKRVAEISAKMRELKK
;
A
#
# COMPACT_ATOMS: atom_id res chain seq x y z
N MET A 1 14.72 3.57 -8.21
CA MET A 1 13.84 4.14 -7.16
C MET A 1 13.47 5.58 -7.50
N PRO A 2 12.27 6.04 -7.14
CA PRO A 2 11.87 7.44 -7.33
C PRO A 2 12.80 8.39 -6.54
N ARG A 3 13.37 9.40 -7.20
CA ARG A 3 14.25 10.40 -6.56
C ARG A 3 13.47 11.62 -6.08
N ASN A 4 12.55 12.11 -6.91
CA ASN A 4 11.80 13.34 -6.65
C ASN A 4 10.50 13.07 -5.88
N GLN A 5 10.01 14.08 -5.16
CA GLN A 5 8.72 14.02 -4.46
C GLN A 5 7.59 13.66 -5.42
N PHE A 6 7.59 14.24 -6.63
CA PHE A 6 6.64 13.89 -7.69
C PHE A 6 6.70 12.40 -8.10
N GLN A 7 7.91 11.86 -8.32
CA GLN A 7 8.07 10.44 -8.69
C GLN A 7 7.63 9.51 -7.56
N ARG A 8 7.83 9.89 -6.29
CA ARG A 8 7.34 9.12 -5.14
C ARG A 8 5.82 9.14 -5.08
N MET A 9 5.21 10.30 -5.29
CA MET A 9 3.75 10.46 -5.33
C MET A 9 3.14 9.63 -6.46
N VAL A 10 3.72 9.64 -7.66
CA VAL A 10 3.26 8.81 -8.79
C VAL A 10 3.41 7.33 -8.48
N PHE A 11 4.54 6.91 -7.88
CA PHE A 11 4.74 5.51 -7.49
C PHE A 11 3.72 5.04 -6.44
N ALA A 12 3.49 5.85 -5.40
CA ALA A 12 2.49 5.58 -4.38
C ALA A 12 1.08 5.55 -4.99
N PHE A 13 0.73 6.51 -5.83
CA PHE A 13 -0.56 6.56 -6.54
C PHE A 13 -0.81 5.30 -7.37
N LEU A 14 0.15 4.89 -8.21
CA LEU A 14 0.03 3.67 -9.02
C LEU A 14 -0.13 2.43 -8.15
N THR A 15 0.59 2.37 -7.02
CA THR A 15 0.48 1.26 -6.07
C THR A 15 -0.93 1.21 -5.47
N VAL A 16 -1.45 2.34 -4.97
CA VAL A 16 -2.78 2.42 -4.35
C VAL A 16 -3.88 2.08 -5.35
N VAL A 17 -3.78 2.54 -6.60
CA VAL A 17 -4.75 2.17 -7.64
C VAL A 17 -4.79 0.65 -7.81
N VAL A 18 -3.63 0.00 -7.97
CA VAL A 18 -3.59 -1.45 -8.18
C VAL A 18 -4.04 -2.23 -6.94
N THR A 19 -3.59 -1.84 -5.74
CA THR A 19 -3.93 -2.55 -4.49
C THR A 19 -5.42 -2.44 -4.16
N VAL A 20 -6.03 -1.26 -4.32
CA VAL A 20 -7.47 -1.05 -4.04
C VAL A 20 -8.32 -1.88 -5.00
N HIS A 21 -8.00 -1.89 -6.30
CA HIS A 21 -8.76 -2.72 -7.26
C HIS A 21 -8.61 -4.22 -6.98
N ALA A 22 -7.38 -4.67 -6.69
CA ALA A 22 -7.14 -6.07 -6.32
C ALA A 22 -7.88 -6.46 -5.04
N TYR A 23 -7.93 -5.56 -4.06
CA TYR A 23 -8.62 -5.77 -2.79
C TYR A 23 -10.14 -5.82 -2.96
N VAL A 24 -10.73 -4.88 -3.70
CA VAL A 24 -12.18 -4.88 -3.98
C VAL A 24 -12.58 -6.14 -4.74
N PHE A 25 -11.77 -6.55 -5.72
CA PHE A 25 -11.98 -7.82 -6.42
C PHE A 25 -11.93 -9.01 -5.45
N TYR A 26 -10.88 -9.11 -4.64
CA TYR A 26 -10.72 -10.18 -3.65
C TYR A 26 -11.90 -10.24 -2.67
N SER A 27 -12.30 -9.10 -2.10
CA SER A 27 -13.40 -9.02 -1.14
C SER A 27 -14.74 -9.41 -1.76
N LEU A 28 -15.08 -8.88 -2.93
CA LEU A 28 -16.39 -9.10 -3.56
C LEU A 28 -16.50 -10.47 -4.22
N TYR A 29 -15.47 -10.93 -4.93
CA TYR A 29 -15.51 -12.18 -5.66
C TYR A 29 -15.06 -13.39 -4.86
N VAL A 30 -13.96 -13.26 -4.12
CA VAL A 30 -13.33 -14.41 -3.46
C VAL A 30 -13.93 -14.63 -2.08
N VAL A 31 -14.07 -13.57 -1.28
CA VAL A 31 -14.54 -13.69 0.10
C VAL A 31 -16.07 -13.75 0.17
N ASN A 32 -16.76 -12.81 -0.49
CA ASN A 32 -18.21 -12.67 -0.38
C ASN A 32 -18.99 -13.22 -1.59
N GLY A 33 -18.31 -13.61 -2.67
CA GLY A 33 -18.98 -13.91 -3.94
C GLY A 33 -20.00 -15.04 -3.86
N THR A 34 -19.65 -16.13 -3.16
CA THR A 34 -20.54 -17.29 -2.96
C THR A 34 -21.78 -16.94 -2.14
N VAL A 35 -21.61 -16.12 -1.09
CA VAL A 35 -22.71 -15.65 -0.24
C VAL A 35 -23.63 -14.70 -1.00
N LEU A 36 -23.07 -13.76 -1.77
CA LEU A 36 -23.82 -12.83 -2.60
C LEU A 36 -24.69 -13.59 -3.62
N MET A 37 -24.10 -14.58 -4.31
CA MET A 37 -24.81 -15.40 -5.29
C MET A 37 -25.90 -16.27 -4.65
N SER A 38 -25.66 -16.86 -3.48
CA SER A 38 -26.64 -17.72 -2.81
C SER A 38 -27.83 -16.95 -2.25
N VAL A 39 -27.62 -15.75 -1.69
CA VAL A 39 -28.67 -14.91 -1.12
C VAL A 39 -29.55 -14.28 -2.21
N THR A 40 -28.96 -13.95 -3.37
CA THR A 40 -29.68 -13.30 -4.48
C THR A 40 -30.19 -14.27 -5.56
N GLY A 41 -29.79 -15.54 -5.47
CA GLY A 41 -30.12 -16.57 -6.46
C GLY A 41 -29.49 -16.33 -7.85
N GLN A 42 -28.39 -15.59 -7.92
CA GLN A 42 -27.74 -15.21 -9.17
C GLN A 42 -26.53 -16.09 -9.50
N HIS A 43 -26.23 -16.24 -10.79
CA HIS A 43 -25.08 -17.02 -11.28
C HIS A 43 -23.78 -16.21 -11.42
N SER A 44 -23.83 -14.90 -11.17
CA SER A 44 -22.66 -14.02 -11.25
C SER A 44 -22.63 -13.03 -10.09
N VAL A 45 -21.42 -12.68 -9.63
CA VAL A 45 -21.21 -11.72 -8.53
C VAL A 45 -21.68 -10.31 -8.92
N LEU A 46 -21.49 -9.90 -10.17
CA LEU A 46 -22.00 -8.60 -10.64
C LEU A 46 -23.52 -8.55 -10.64
N SER A 47 -24.18 -9.60 -11.13
CA SER A 47 -25.63 -9.72 -11.13
C SER A 47 -26.17 -9.76 -9.70
N ALA A 48 -25.48 -10.47 -8.80
CA ALA A 48 -25.82 -10.52 -7.38
C ALA A 48 -25.75 -9.13 -6.73
N ILE A 49 -24.67 -8.39 -6.93
CA ILE A 49 -24.52 -7.04 -6.37
C ILE A 49 -25.56 -6.08 -6.95
N HIS A 50 -25.86 -6.19 -8.24
CA HIS A 50 -26.89 -5.37 -8.87
C HIS A 50 -28.29 -5.70 -8.31
N ALA A 51 -28.60 -6.98 -8.13
CA ALA A 51 -29.85 -7.44 -7.54
C ALA A 51 -30.00 -7.04 -6.06
N GLN A 52 -28.89 -6.99 -5.31
CA GLN A 52 -28.85 -6.52 -3.92
C GLN A 52 -28.93 -4.98 -3.79
N GLY A 53 -28.77 -4.24 -4.90
CA GLY A 53 -28.79 -2.77 -4.92
C GLY A 53 -27.45 -2.12 -4.58
N GLY A 54 -26.35 -2.89 -4.57
CA GLY A 54 -25.00 -2.41 -4.30
C GLY A 54 -24.32 -3.11 -3.13
N VAL A 55 -23.25 -2.50 -2.64
CA VAL A 55 -22.49 -2.94 -1.48
C VAL A 55 -22.90 -2.08 -0.29
N TYR A 56 -23.20 -2.74 0.82
CA TYR A 56 -23.59 -2.07 2.04
C TYR A 56 -22.42 -1.28 2.63
N MET A 57 -22.56 0.03 2.83
CA MET A 57 -21.55 0.90 3.43
C MET A 57 -22.26 2.06 4.17
N PHE A 58 -21.82 2.40 5.38
CA PHE A 58 -22.45 3.45 6.20
C PHE A 58 -23.97 3.30 6.40
N GLY A 59 -24.48 2.07 6.55
CA GLY A 59 -25.92 1.88 6.75
C GLY A 59 -26.79 2.00 5.48
N ARG A 60 -26.18 2.15 4.30
CA ARG A 60 -26.89 2.25 3.02
C ARG A 60 -26.21 1.39 1.95
N MET A 61 -26.96 1.03 0.91
CA MET A 61 -26.38 0.36 -0.26
C MET A 61 -25.76 1.40 -1.19
N PHE A 62 -24.49 1.21 -1.54
CA PHE A 62 -23.77 2.05 -2.48
C PHE A 62 -23.31 1.25 -3.72
N PRO A 63 -23.32 1.86 -4.90
CA PRO A 63 -22.76 1.23 -6.10
C PRO A 63 -21.24 1.00 -5.98
N ILE A 64 -20.74 -0.04 -6.64
CA ILE A 64 -19.33 -0.50 -6.56
C ILE A 64 -18.33 0.64 -6.83
N TRP A 65 -18.62 1.51 -7.80
CA TRP A 65 -17.73 2.63 -8.17
C TRP A 65 -17.50 3.63 -7.01
N ALA A 66 -18.47 3.80 -6.12
CA ALA A 66 -18.45 4.77 -5.04
C ALA A 66 -17.68 4.17 -3.86
N VAL A 67 -17.83 2.87 -3.64
CA VAL A 67 -17.02 2.11 -2.69
C VAL A 67 -15.54 2.17 -3.09
N ILE A 68 -15.22 1.90 -4.35
CA ILE A 68 -13.85 1.99 -4.86
C ILE A 68 -13.27 3.39 -4.61
N LEU A 69 -14.05 4.44 -4.89
CA LEU A 69 -13.59 5.83 -4.69
C LEU A 69 -13.34 6.14 -3.21
N VAL A 70 -14.25 5.74 -2.32
CA VAL A 70 -14.12 5.95 -0.87
C VAL A 70 -12.92 5.17 -0.32
N GLU A 71 -12.78 3.89 -0.65
CA GLU A 71 -11.64 3.07 -0.26
C GLU A 71 -10.33 3.63 -0.81
N PHE A 72 -10.31 4.11 -2.05
CA PHE A 72 -9.16 4.78 -2.64
C PHE A 72 -8.74 6.02 -1.88
N CYS A 73 -9.68 6.91 -1.55
CA CYS A 73 -9.39 8.12 -0.77
C CYS A 73 -8.82 7.79 0.61
N ILE A 74 -9.40 6.81 1.30
CA ILE A 74 -8.94 6.38 2.63
C ILE A 74 -7.58 5.70 2.55
N ALA A 75 -7.38 4.79 1.59
CA ALA A 75 -6.11 4.10 1.40
C ALA A 75 -5.00 5.08 1.03
N PHE A 76 -5.28 6.04 0.16
CA PHE A 76 -4.33 7.08 -0.20
C PHE A 76 -4.00 7.98 1.00
N ALA A 77 -4.99 8.39 1.79
CA ALA A 77 -4.75 9.17 3.01
C ALA A 77 -3.89 8.37 4.02
N LEU A 78 -4.19 7.09 4.24
CA LEU A 78 -3.39 6.22 5.12
C LEU A 78 -1.98 5.98 4.59
N GLU A 79 -1.79 5.82 3.28
CA GLU A 79 -0.46 5.68 2.67
C GLU A 79 0.39 6.93 2.93
N ASN A 80 -0.19 8.12 2.75
CA ASN A 80 0.51 9.37 3.01
C ASN A 80 0.81 9.58 4.51
N LEU A 81 -0.12 9.22 5.40
CA LEU A 81 0.02 9.41 6.85
C LEU A 81 0.90 8.35 7.53
N MET A 82 0.71 7.07 7.21
CA MET A 82 1.37 5.92 7.85
C MET A 82 2.49 5.33 7.01
N GLY A 83 2.30 5.24 5.69
CA GLY A 83 3.22 4.58 4.76
C GLY A 83 4.57 5.29 4.63
N SER A 84 4.63 6.62 4.78
CA SER A 84 5.89 7.37 4.65
C SER A 84 6.69 7.60 5.94
N PRO A 85 6.09 7.77 7.14
CA PRO A 85 6.88 8.02 8.35
C PRO A 85 6.83 6.94 9.44
N TYR A 86 5.72 6.19 9.56
CA TYR A 86 5.56 5.20 10.64
C TYR A 86 6.19 3.85 10.31
N SER A 87 6.05 3.40 9.06
CA SER A 87 6.71 2.20 8.52
C SER A 87 8.23 2.26 8.69
N PHE A 88 8.84 3.39 8.32
CA PHE A 88 10.28 3.64 8.45
C PHE A 88 10.71 3.65 9.92
N LYS A 89 9.96 4.29 10.81
CA LYS A 89 10.29 4.32 12.24
C LYS A 89 10.21 2.92 12.87
N LEU A 90 9.25 2.11 12.46
CA LEU A 90 9.13 0.73 12.92
C LEU A 90 10.28 -0.13 12.37
N ALA A 91 10.58 0.00 11.07
CA ALA A 91 11.64 -0.76 10.42
C ALA A 91 13.02 -0.44 10.99
N CYS A 92 13.35 0.84 11.23
CA CYS A 92 14.61 1.24 11.87
C CYS A 92 14.71 0.84 13.34
N LYS A 93 13.58 0.54 14.00
CA LYS A 93 13.58 0.06 15.39
C LYS A 93 13.84 -1.45 15.47
N VAL A 94 13.45 -2.19 14.43
CA VAL A 94 13.60 -3.65 14.36
C VAL A 94 14.88 -4.07 13.63
N PHE A 95 15.31 -3.30 12.63
CA PHE A 95 16.51 -3.56 11.84
C PHE A 95 17.47 -2.38 11.91
N ASP A 96 18.74 -2.67 12.20
CA ASP A 96 19.82 -1.69 12.12
C ASP A 96 20.18 -1.46 10.63
N PRO A 97 19.92 -0.25 10.07
CA PRO A 97 20.19 0.03 8.67
C PRO A 97 21.69 0.01 8.34
N ALA A 98 22.57 0.09 9.34
CA ALA A 98 24.02 0.14 9.15
C ALA A 98 24.67 -1.26 9.00
N LYS A 99 23.99 -2.33 9.41
CA LYS A 99 24.53 -3.70 9.45
C LYS A 99 23.89 -4.69 8.49
N ASN A 100 22.72 -4.37 7.92
CA ASN A 100 21.95 -5.31 7.11
C ASN A 100 22.00 -4.95 5.62
N HIS A 101 22.01 -5.98 4.76
CA HIS A 101 21.97 -5.82 3.31
C HIS A 101 20.79 -4.90 2.90
N PRO A 102 21.00 -3.91 2.00
CA PRO A 102 19.98 -2.95 1.58
C PRO A 102 18.67 -3.58 1.12
N MET A 103 18.74 -4.76 0.49
CA MET A 103 17.58 -5.51 0.02
C MET A 103 16.74 -6.09 1.17
N LEU A 104 17.38 -6.55 2.25
CA LEU A 104 16.68 -7.02 3.45
C LEU A 104 16.00 -5.86 4.18
N PHE A 105 16.64 -4.69 4.23
CA PHE A 105 16.07 -3.50 4.83
C PHE A 105 14.85 -2.98 4.05
N GLU A 106 14.90 -2.93 2.71
CA GLU A 106 13.74 -2.60 1.88
C GLU A 106 12.57 -3.55 2.13
N THR A 107 12.84 -4.86 2.14
CA THR A 107 11.81 -5.88 2.36
C THR A 107 11.23 -5.78 3.77
N ALA A 108 12.04 -5.48 4.78
CA ALA A 108 11.59 -5.25 6.14
C ALA A 108 10.66 -4.03 6.26
N ILE A 109 11.00 -2.91 5.60
CA ILE A 109 10.13 -1.72 5.55
C ILE A 109 8.78 -2.09 4.93
N ILE A 110 8.80 -2.85 3.84
CA ILE A 110 7.59 -3.31 3.14
C ILE A 110 6.73 -4.16 4.07
N CYS A 111 7.32 -5.18 4.70
CA CYS A 111 6.61 -6.06 5.63
C CYS A 111 6.02 -5.28 6.81
N ALA A 112 6.78 -4.34 7.37
CA ALA A 112 6.31 -3.44 8.43
C ALA A 112 5.18 -2.52 7.96
N THR A 113 5.25 -2.02 6.73
CA THR A 113 4.21 -1.17 6.13
C THR A 113 2.92 -1.95 5.97
N VAL A 114 2.96 -3.14 5.36
CA VAL A 114 1.77 -3.98 5.20
C VAL A 114 1.20 -4.38 6.56
N GLY A 115 2.06 -4.74 7.52
CA GLY A 115 1.65 -5.10 8.88
C GLY A 115 1.05 -3.97 9.69
N LEU A 116 1.34 -2.70 9.39
CA LEU A 116 0.71 -1.55 10.05
C LEU A 116 -0.52 -1.06 9.28
N MET A 117 -0.45 -1.01 7.95
CA MET A 117 -1.51 -0.46 7.12
C MET A 117 -2.70 -1.41 7.01
N CYS A 118 -2.48 -2.72 6.93
CA CYS A 118 -3.58 -3.68 6.82
C CYS A 118 -4.50 -3.67 8.06
N PRO A 119 -3.99 -3.70 9.30
CA PRO A 119 -4.85 -3.56 10.48
C PRO A 119 -5.56 -2.21 10.57
N ALA A 120 -4.90 -1.11 10.19
CA ALA A 120 -5.50 0.23 10.21
C ALA A 120 -6.62 0.36 9.17
N MET A 121 -6.38 -0.06 7.92
CA MET A 121 -7.38 -0.03 6.86
C MET A 121 -8.54 -0.98 7.16
N SER A 122 -8.24 -2.18 7.67
CA SER A 122 -9.28 -3.15 8.06
C SER A 122 -10.12 -2.66 9.23
N LEU A 123 -9.56 -1.84 10.13
CA LEU A 123 -10.33 -1.22 11.21
C LEU A 123 -11.30 -0.18 10.66
N ILE A 124 -10.86 0.67 9.73
CA ILE A 124 -11.75 1.62 9.06
C ILE A 124 -12.83 0.86 8.29
N ALA A 125 -12.48 -0.18 7.54
CA ALA A 125 -13.43 -1.03 6.85
C ALA A 125 -14.44 -1.68 7.82
N ALA A 126 -14.01 -2.14 9.00
CA ALA A 126 -14.91 -2.69 10.01
C ALA A 126 -15.97 -1.68 10.47
N PHE A 127 -15.64 -0.39 10.55
CA PHE A 127 -16.60 0.68 10.79
C PHE A 127 -17.49 0.95 9.56
N LEU A 128 -16.91 1.06 8.37
CA LEU A 128 -17.65 1.35 7.13
C LEU A 128 -18.71 0.30 6.81
N TYR A 129 -18.35 -0.97 6.97
CA TYR A 129 -19.18 -2.13 6.66
C TYR A 129 -19.96 -2.66 7.87
N TYR A 130 -19.99 -1.92 8.99
CA TYR A 130 -20.64 -2.38 10.21
C TYR A 130 -22.16 -2.51 10.03
N PRO A 131 -22.79 -3.63 10.45
CA PRO A 131 -24.24 -3.84 10.35
C PRO A 131 -25.02 -2.96 11.35
N TYR A 132 -25.07 -1.65 11.09
CA TYR A 132 -25.78 -0.66 11.89
C TYR A 132 -27.30 -0.94 12.06
N TYR A 133 -27.88 -1.80 11.22
CA TYR A 133 -29.28 -2.21 11.35
C TYR A 133 -29.54 -3.14 12.56
N GLU A 134 -28.51 -3.77 13.15
CA GLU A 134 -28.64 -4.66 14.32
C GLU A 134 -28.33 -3.94 15.66
N GLY A 135 -27.99 -2.65 15.62
CA GLY A 135 -27.53 -1.87 16.78
C GLY A 135 -26.00 -1.90 16.96
N PHE A 136 -25.44 -0.88 17.60
CA PHE A 136 -23.99 -0.75 17.77
C PHE A 136 -23.48 -1.55 18.97
N ASN A 137 -22.60 -2.51 18.69
CA ASN A 137 -21.90 -3.32 19.67
C ASN A 137 -20.40 -3.35 19.39
N ILE A 138 -19.61 -2.95 20.40
CA ILE A 138 -18.15 -2.84 20.31
C ILE A 138 -17.46 -4.21 20.11
N PHE A 139 -18.03 -5.29 20.67
CA PHE A 139 -17.49 -6.64 20.51
C PHE A 139 -17.70 -7.17 19.10
N THR A 140 -18.86 -6.90 18.50
CA THR A 140 -19.12 -7.24 17.09
C THR A 140 -18.19 -6.46 16.15
N LEU A 141 -17.91 -5.19 16.47
CA LEU A 141 -16.97 -4.39 15.69
C LEU A 141 -15.55 -4.98 15.78
N LEU A 142 -15.11 -5.34 16.99
CA LEU A 142 -13.78 -5.94 17.20
C LEU A 142 -13.66 -7.30 16.52
N ALA A 143 -14.72 -8.12 16.56
CA ALA A 143 -14.78 -9.41 15.87
C ALA A 143 -14.72 -9.23 14.34
N ASN A 144 -15.47 -8.28 13.79
CA ASN A 144 -15.44 -7.96 12.36
C ASN A 144 -14.08 -7.43 11.92
N TRP A 145 -13.46 -6.57 12.74
CA TRP A 145 -12.10 -6.09 12.50
C TRP A 145 -11.10 -7.23 12.48
N LEU A 146 -11.09 -8.08 13.51
CA LEU A 146 -10.15 -9.20 13.58
C LEU A 146 -10.36 -10.18 12.41
N LYS A 147 -11.62 -10.46 12.07
CA LYS A 147 -11.99 -11.25 10.89
C LYS A 147 -11.41 -10.64 9.62
N LEU A 148 -11.64 -9.34 9.38
CA LEU A 148 -11.10 -8.63 8.22
C LEU A 148 -9.57 -8.69 8.17
N VAL A 149 -8.90 -8.46 9.31
CA VAL A 149 -7.44 -8.59 9.37
C VAL A 149 -7.00 -10.00 8.99
N CYS A 150 -7.63 -11.05 9.51
CA CYS A 150 -7.27 -12.44 9.18
C CYS A 150 -7.48 -12.79 7.71
N PHE A 151 -8.52 -12.27 7.05
CA PHE A 151 -8.76 -12.51 5.63
C PHE A 151 -7.89 -11.64 4.71
N ASN A 152 -7.65 -10.40 5.09
CA ASN A 152 -7.01 -9.41 4.23
C ASN A 152 -5.50 -9.41 4.37
N PHE A 153 -4.98 -9.66 5.57
CA PHE A 153 -3.55 -9.59 5.84
C PHE A 153 -2.73 -10.59 5.02
N PRO A 154 -3.08 -11.90 4.96
CA PRO A 154 -2.31 -12.86 4.16
C PRO A 154 -2.34 -12.49 2.68
N PHE A 155 -3.53 -12.18 2.15
CA PHE A 155 -3.69 -11.78 0.76
C PHE A 155 -2.88 -10.53 0.43
N ALA A 156 -2.99 -9.47 1.23
CA ALA A 156 -2.24 -8.24 1.05
C ALA A 156 -0.73 -8.48 1.13
N TYR A 157 -0.27 -9.25 2.11
CA TYR A 157 1.15 -9.54 2.31
C TYR A 157 1.78 -10.25 1.11
N PHE A 158 1.20 -11.37 0.69
CA PHE A 158 1.74 -12.15 -0.42
C PHE A 158 1.60 -11.42 -1.76
N THR A 159 0.44 -10.81 -2.01
CA THR A 159 0.20 -10.12 -3.28
C THR A 159 1.07 -8.87 -3.41
N GLN A 160 1.30 -8.14 -2.31
CA GLN A 160 2.16 -6.96 -2.30
C GLN A 160 3.62 -7.31 -2.57
N LEU A 161 4.15 -8.35 -1.92
CA LEU A 161 5.57 -8.74 -2.02
C LEU A 161 5.89 -9.39 -3.37
N PHE A 162 5.06 -10.34 -3.83
CA PHE A 162 5.38 -11.15 -5.01
C PHE A 162 4.86 -10.58 -6.34
N PHE A 163 3.78 -9.80 -6.32
CA PHE A 163 3.12 -9.37 -7.57
C PHE A 163 3.14 -7.86 -7.74
N ILE A 164 2.55 -7.12 -6.80
CA ILE A 164 2.30 -5.69 -6.95
C ILE A 164 3.63 -4.93 -7.00
N GLN A 165 4.59 -5.23 -6.13
CA GLN A 165 5.87 -4.53 -6.14
C GLN A 165 6.70 -4.75 -7.41
N PRO A 166 6.94 -5.98 -7.88
CA PRO A 166 7.61 -6.20 -9.17
C PRO A 166 6.87 -5.53 -10.33
N PHE A 167 5.53 -5.58 -10.33
CA PHE A 167 4.69 -4.97 -11.35
C PHE A 167 4.83 -3.44 -11.37
N ILE A 168 4.64 -2.76 -10.24
CA ILE A 168 4.76 -1.29 -10.15
C ILE A 168 6.18 -0.85 -10.45
N ARG A 169 7.22 -1.60 -10.02
CA ARG A 169 8.62 -1.32 -10.39
C ARG A 169 8.81 -1.36 -11.91
N THR A 170 8.17 -2.31 -12.59
CA THR A 170 8.22 -2.44 -14.06
C THR A 170 7.45 -1.32 -14.75
N LEU A 171 6.23 -1.02 -14.28
CA LEU A 171 5.40 0.06 -14.80
C LEU A 171 6.08 1.43 -14.67
N PHE A 172 6.70 1.68 -13.52
CA PHE A 172 7.46 2.91 -13.27
C PHE A 172 8.67 3.03 -14.20
N LYS A 173 9.43 1.93 -14.39
CA LYS A 173 10.55 1.90 -15.35
C LYS A 173 10.08 2.17 -16.79
N LEU A 174 8.90 1.68 -17.15
CA LEU A 174 8.30 1.88 -18.47
C LEU A 174 7.85 3.35 -18.66
N LEU A 175 7.19 3.92 -17.67
CA LEU A 175 6.71 5.31 -17.69
C LEU A 175 7.86 6.33 -17.75
N PHE A 176 8.94 6.08 -17.00
CA PHE A 176 10.11 6.96 -16.91
C PHE A 176 11.30 6.47 -17.75
N ARG A 177 11.07 5.62 -18.76
CA ARG A 177 12.15 4.98 -19.53
C ARG A 177 13.10 5.99 -20.18
N LYS A 178 12.55 7.08 -20.75
CA LYS A 178 13.32 8.16 -21.38
C LYS A 178 14.16 8.95 -20.36
N ASP A 179 13.59 9.21 -19.18
CA ASP A 179 14.27 9.90 -18.08
C ASP A 179 15.43 9.03 -17.55
N ILE A 180 15.21 7.73 -17.35
CA ILE A 180 16.25 6.79 -16.93
C ILE A 180 17.37 6.69 -17.97
N GLN A 181 17.04 6.59 -19.27
CA GLN A 181 18.03 6.49 -20.35
C GLN A 181 18.86 7.76 -20.51
N ASN A 182 18.25 8.96 -20.42
CA ASN A 182 19.02 10.20 -20.43
C ASN A 182 19.95 10.29 -19.21
N ARG A 183 19.51 9.76 -18.06
CA ARG A 183 20.31 9.73 -16.83
C ARG A 183 21.42 8.69 -16.87
N GLU A 184 21.22 7.54 -17.52
CA GLU A 184 22.31 6.59 -17.77
C GLU A 184 23.36 7.20 -18.69
N LYS A 185 22.95 7.95 -19.70
CA LYS A 185 23.87 8.69 -20.58
C LYS A 185 24.61 9.80 -19.83
N GLU A 186 23.94 10.59 -18.99
CA GLU A 186 24.59 11.58 -18.14
C GLU A 186 25.51 10.94 -17.10
N ALA A 187 25.11 9.82 -16.49
CA ALA A 187 25.92 9.08 -15.52
C ALA A 187 27.18 8.50 -16.20
N HIS A 188 27.05 7.92 -17.39
CA HIS A 188 28.20 7.46 -18.17
C HIS A 188 29.10 8.62 -18.63
N ALA A 189 28.53 9.79 -18.95
CA ALA A 189 29.30 10.99 -19.28
C ALA A 189 30.04 11.57 -18.06
N LEU A 190 29.45 11.49 -16.86
CA LEU A 190 30.04 11.93 -15.60
C LEU A 190 31.07 10.91 -15.05
N GLU A 191 30.85 9.62 -15.25
CA GLU A 191 31.82 8.55 -14.98
C GLU A 191 33.03 8.67 -15.92
N ALA A 192 32.82 9.03 -17.18
CA ALA A 192 33.90 9.37 -18.12
C ALA A 192 34.69 10.63 -17.70
N GLN A 193 34.12 11.49 -16.86
CA GLN A 193 34.78 12.65 -16.24
C GLN A 193 35.36 12.36 -14.84
N GLY A 194 35.38 11.10 -14.39
CA GLY A 194 35.99 10.70 -13.12
C GLY A 194 35.15 11.00 -11.86
N LYS A 195 33.90 11.44 -12.01
CA LYS A 195 32.95 11.60 -10.89
C LYS A 195 32.05 10.37 -10.81
N SER A 196 32.47 9.37 -10.03
CA SER A 196 31.64 8.19 -9.75
C SER A 196 30.34 8.61 -9.03
N LEU A 197 29.20 8.35 -9.67
CA LEU A 197 27.84 8.65 -9.17
C LEU A 197 27.05 7.38 -8.81
N ARG A 198 27.62 6.20 -9.07
CA ARG A 198 27.10 4.93 -8.59
C ARG A 198 27.81 4.64 -7.26
N PRO A 199 27.08 4.39 -6.16
CA PRO A 199 27.71 3.87 -4.97
C PRO A 199 28.33 2.53 -5.37
N SER A 200 29.65 2.49 -5.50
CA SER A 200 30.35 1.27 -5.92
C SER A 200 30.33 0.22 -4.81
N ASN A 201 30.09 0.68 -3.57
CA ASN A 201 30.10 -0.14 -2.38
C ASN A 201 28.77 -0.05 -1.62
N GLU A 202 28.41 -1.19 -1.05
CA GLU A 202 27.25 -1.39 -0.18
C GLU A 202 27.17 -0.36 0.96
N GLN A 203 28.32 0.06 1.50
CA GLN A 203 28.44 1.14 2.49
C GLN A 203 27.89 2.50 2.02
N GLU A 204 28.08 2.89 0.75
CA GLU A 204 27.56 4.18 0.25
C GLU A 204 26.05 4.13 -0.01
N THR A 205 25.53 2.95 -0.40
CA THR A 205 24.08 2.72 -0.49
C THR A 205 23.44 2.79 0.89
N ILE A 206 24.09 2.18 1.89
CA ILE A 206 23.71 2.24 3.30
C ILE A 206 23.79 3.69 3.82
N ALA A 207 24.82 4.45 3.44
CA ALA A 207 24.97 5.85 3.82
C ALA A 207 23.90 6.76 3.19
N ASP A 208 23.52 6.56 1.92
CA ASP A 208 22.44 7.32 1.29
C ASP A 208 21.07 6.96 1.89
N ILE A 209 20.85 5.69 2.22
CA ILE A 209 19.67 5.24 2.99
C ILE A 209 19.67 5.89 4.38
N ALA A 210 20.78 5.85 5.11
CA ALA A 210 20.90 6.45 6.44
C ALA A 210 20.71 7.97 6.42
N LYS A 211 21.22 8.66 5.39
CA LYS A 211 21.03 10.10 5.19
C LYS A 211 19.57 10.43 4.88
N ARG A 212 18.90 9.66 4.02
CA ARG A 212 17.46 9.81 3.77
C ARG A 212 16.62 9.52 5.01
N VAL A 213 17.01 8.52 5.80
CA VAL A 213 16.38 8.20 7.09
C VAL A 213 16.54 9.38 8.06
N ALA A 214 17.72 9.99 8.14
CA ALA A 214 17.97 11.16 8.97
C ALA A 214 17.14 12.38 8.53
N GLU A 215 17.06 12.66 7.23
CA GLU A 215 16.24 13.76 6.69
C GLU A 215 14.73 13.57 6.95
N ILE A 216 14.21 12.36 6.77
CA ILE A 216 12.79 12.05 7.06
C ILE A 216 12.52 12.15 8.56
N SER A 217 13.44 11.66 9.40
CA SER A 217 13.33 11.74 10.86
C SER A 217 13.36 13.18 11.37
N ALA A 218 14.15 14.06 10.72
CA ALA A 218 14.18 15.50 10.99
C ALA A 218 12.85 16.17 10.62
N LYS A 219 12.32 15.93 9.42
CA LYS A 219 11.00 16.45 9.00
C LYS A 219 9.86 16.00 9.90
N MET A 220 9.93 14.76 10.40
CA MET A 220 8.95 14.23 11.35
C MET A 220 9.04 14.85 12.74
N ARG A 221 10.22 15.36 13.16
CA ARG A 221 10.35 16.15 14.39
C ARG A 221 9.81 17.56 14.23
N GLU A 222 9.92 18.15 13.05
CA GLU A 222 9.34 19.47 12.77
C GLU A 222 7.81 19.44 12.71
N LEU A 223 7.20 18.42 12.11
CA LEU A 223 5.73 18.23 12.10
C LEU A 223 5.11 17.95 13.47
N LYS A 224 5.93 17.70 14.49
CA LYS A 224 5.51 17.45 15.88
C LYS A 224 5.65 18.68 16.79
N LYS A 225 6.23 19.77 16.30
CA LYS A 225 6.26 21.07 16.98
C LYS A 225 5.10 21.92 16.51
#